data_AF-S2VJV2-F1
#
_entry.id   AF-S2VJV2-F1
#
_cell.length_a   1.000
_cell.length_b   1.000
_cell.length_c   1.000
_cell.angle_alpha   90.00
_cell.angle_beta   90.00
_cell.angle_gamma   90.00
#
_symmetry.space_group_name_H-M   'P 1'
#
loop_
_entity.id
_entity.type
_entity.pdbx_description
1 polymer ?
#
loop_
_entity_poly.entity_id
_entity_poly.type
_entity_poly.pdbx_seq_one_letter_code
_entity_poly.pdbx_strand_id
1 'polypeptide(L)'
;MSVCVLVPAGAGPALARALPYRVAELIAGQPAPRADLAAGETITAVVTAPGAVTKTALAQLLATPGRNTAWCASLADKPNASESRGVLAVPAPVYTFDSRALHLCGGLDTAFSLPALAVDAQWRLTAAGVPGEQRTTTLLEAGTPDLDTVEYLRILTKNLSPAYQLEFLTPLFTALIDHPLRNSGVDTAALDLARRPGNDAEPLLHVPSTTFSGAQVVRDWSASLAGLESRNEAALAAARIPDRRLPYVADFLDRVWASAGIPTSERDFLETAFADIRRDHEPSIAFAVAGSDTAARARFTRIATEIHEPLYLWDPESKELSERGADPTAPFQPARRTLASAVETIAVTYILNLPARAVPWSGNHGVVIADVATANLTAMVRTDWVGVTGTESVGANASVLNETLTVADRVITADTAQRDFVLGALSGNYRLDQNTYDDDHSLTSLVAQENGGIAAALAALRSPVHAYERVETTQLYEEPGKPGARKHPHLRRALRGLASTLKGERK
;
A
#
# COMPACT_ATOMS: atom_id res chain seq x y z
N MET A 1 2.45 11.79 26.00
CA MET A 1 2.75 10.48 25.38
C MET A 1 1.82 9.48 26.02
N SER A 2 0.83 9.01 25.26
CA SER A 2 -0.22 8.12 25.76
C SER A 2 0.08 6.75 25.17
N VAL A 3 0.26 5.72 25.97
CA VAL A 3 0.74 4.41 25.47
C VAL A 3 -0.41 3.44 25.46
N CYS A 4 -0.64 2.80 24.32
CA CYS A 4 -1.66 1.77 24.16
C CYS A 4 -0.94 0.45 24.00
N VAL A 5 -1.03 -0.40 25.01
CA VAL A 5 -0.52 -1.77 24.89
C VAL A 5 -1.65 -2.61 24.32
N LEU A 6 -1.43 -3.16 23.12
CA LEU A 6 -2.38 -3.99 22.41
C LEU A 6 -2.03 -5.46 22.68
N VAL A 7 -2.89 -6.15 23.41
CA VAL A 7 -2.65 -7.53 23.85
C VAL A 7 -3.71 -8.44 23.22
N PRO A 8 -3.35 -9.66 22.76
CA PRO A 8 -4.32 -10.64 22.26
C PRO A 8 -5.46 -10.90 23.27
N ALA A 9 -6.64 -11.20 22.74
CA ALA A 9 -7.83 -11.49 23.55
C ALA A 9 -7.57 -12.65 24.54
N GLY A 10 -7.96 -12.46 25.81
CA GLY A 10 -7.77 -13.46 26.89
C GLY A 10 -6.59 -13.21 27.83
N ALA A 11 -5.81 -12.14 27.63
CA ALA A 11 -4.77 -11.69 28.56
C ALA A 11 -5.29 -10.71 29.65
N GLY A 12 -6.52 -10.20 29.49
CA GLY A 12 -7.20 -9.39 30.50
C GLY A 12 -7.45 -10.23 31.75
N PRO A 13 -7.27 -9.75 33.00
CA PRO A 13 -7.15 -8.38 33.52
C PRO A 13 -5.86 -8.10 34.33
N ALA A 14 -4.87 -8.99 34.29
CA ALA A 14 -3.65 -8.88 35.09
C ALA A 14 -2.68 -7.80 34.54
N LEU A 15 -2.56 -7.70 33.22
CA LEU A 15 -1.71 -6.70 32.56
C LEU A 15 -2.25 -5.26 32.73
N ALA A 16 -3.58 -5.11 32.65
CA ALA A 16 -4.27 -3.82 32.82
C ALA A 16 -4.11 -3.23 34.24
N ARG A 17 -3.85 -4.07 35.26
CA ARG A 17 -3.56 -3.61 36.62
C ARG A 17 -2.09 -3.28 36.86
N ALA A 18 -1.18 -3.87 36.08
CA ALA A 18 0.26 -3.74 36.26
C ALA A 18 0.87 -2.51 35.57
N LEU A 19 0.20 -2.00 34.53
CA LEU A 19 0.70 -0.91 33.68
C LEU A 19 -0.08 0.39 33.97
N PRO A 20 0.59 1.54 34.16
CA PRO A 20 -0.05 2.83 34.40
C PRO A 20 -0.63 3.48 33.11
N TYR A 21 -0.80 2.69 32.05
CA TYR A 21 -1.13 3.16 30.69
C TYR A 21 -2.50 2.61 30.25
N ARG A 22 -3.14 3.24 29.26
CA ARG A 22 -4.41 2.72 28.70
C ARG A 22 -4.12 1.42 27.95
N VAL A 23 -4.45 0.28 28.55
CA VAL A 23 -4.41 -1.01 27.86
C VAL A 23 -5.72 -1.20 27.12
N ALA A 24 -5.64 -1.40 25.81
CA ALA A 24 -6.80 -1.78 25.00
C ALA A 24 -6.64 -3.23 24.56
N GLU A 25 -7.69 -4.01 24.75
CA GLU A 25 -7.74 -5.38 24.26
C GLU A 25 -7.96 -5.35 22.74
N LEU A 26 -7.20 -6.16 22.00
CA LEU A 26 -7.45 -6.36 20.58
C LEU A 26 -8.62 -7.33 20.42
N ILE A 27 -9.77 -6.80 20.04
CA ILE A 27 -10.95 -7.60 19.70
C ILE A 27 -10.89 -7.91 18.22
N ALA A 28 -10.94 -9.20 17.88
CA ALA A 28 -10.95 -9.67 16.50
C ALA A 28 -12.03 -8.97 15.68
N GLY A 29 -11.66 -8.41 14.53
CA GLY A 29 -12.59 -7.75 13.61
C GLY A 29 -13.02 -6.33 14.02
N GLN A 30 -12.48 -5.76 15.10
CA GLN A 30 -12.68 -4.35 15.43
C GLN A 30 -11.47 -3.49 15.04
N PRO A 31 -11.68 -2.27 14.52
CA PRO A 31 -10.59 -1.35 14.28
C PRO A 31 -9.84 -1.05 15.59
N ALA A 32 -8.53 -0.82 15.49
CA ALA A 32 -7.78 -0.36 16.65
C ALA A 32 -8.45 0.91 17.20
N PRO A 33 -8.65 1.02 18.53
CA PRO A 33 -9.37 2.14 19.10
C PRO A 33 -8.68 3.45 18.72
N ARG A 34 -9.42 4.30 18.00
CA ARG A 34 -9.02 5.68 17.73
C ARG A 34 -9.11 6.40 19.07
N ALA A 35 -7.99 6.54 19.76
CA ALA A 35 -7.98 7.41 20.91
C ALA A 35 -8.24 8.84 20.42
N ASP A 36 -9.14 9.56 21.10
CA ASP A 36 -9.28 11.01 20.97
C ASP A 36 -7.96 11.65 21.43
N LEU A 37 -7.02 11.77 20.50
CA LEU A 37 -5.69 12.31 20.74
C LEU A 37 -5.70 13.81 20.50
N ALA A 38 -5.12 14.57 21.42
CA ALA A 38 -4.80 15.96 21.13
C ALA A 38 -3.75 16.04 19.99
N ALA A 39 -3.72 17.15 19.26
CA ALA A 39 -2.68 17.40 18.26
C ALA A 39 -1.28 17.24 18.88
N GLY A 40 -0.46 16.34 18.33
CA GLY A 40 0.90 16.07 18.83
C GLY A 40 1.03 14.92 19.83
N GLU A 41 -0.06 14.25 20.22
CA GLU A 41 0.03 13.00 21.00
C GLU A 41 0.25 11.79 20.10
N THR A 42 1.38 11.10 20.29
CA THR A 42 1.65 9.79 19.69
C THR A 42 1.21 8.69 20.65
N ILE A 43 0.50 7.70 20.14
CA ILE A 43 0.33 6.41 20.80
C ILE A 43 1.24 5.40 20.15
N THR A 44 2.12 4.85 20.98
CA THR A 44 2.95 3.69 20.67
C THR A 44 2.11 2.44 20.96
N ALA A 45 1.62 1.78 19.91
CA ALA A 45 0.96 0.49 20.01
C ALA A 45 2.01 -0.58 20.30
N VAL A 46 2.10 -1.10 21.53
CA VAL A 46 3.04 -2.17 21.88
C VAL A 46 2.35 -3.52 21.73
N VAL A 47 2.80 -4.31 20.76
CA VAL A 47 2.36 -5.69 20.53
C VAL A 47 3.39 -6.64 21.12
N THR A 48 3.00 -7.43 22.13
CA THR A 48 3.93 -8.33 22.83
C THR A 48 3.20 -9.55 23.42
N ALA A 49 3.93 -10.65 23.65
CA ALA A 49 3.40 -11.83 24.31
C ALA A 49 2.99 -11.50 25.77
N PRO A 50 1.94 -12.14 26.31
CA PRO A 50 1.55 -11.94 27.70
C PRO A 50 2.71 -12.17 28.67
N GLY A 51 3.03 -11.18 29.51
CA GLY A 51 4.10 -11.26 30.52
C GLY A 51 5.51 -10.94 30.02
N ALA A 52 5.70 -10.64 28.73
CA ALA A 52 7.02 -10.36 28.19
C ALA A 52 7.56 -8.97 28.60
N VAL A 53 6.71 -7.94 28.65
CA VAL A 53 7.17 -6.58 28.94
C VAL A 53 6.99 -6.24 30.42
N THR A 54 8.10 -6.01 31.13
CA THR A 54 8.07 -5.47 32.49
C THR A 54 7.75 -3.96 32.49
N LYS A 55 7.21 -3.43 33.59
CA LYS A 55 6.89 -1.99 33.73
C LYS A 55 8.11 -1.08 33.50
N THR A 56 9.29 -1.52 33.97
CA THR A 56 10.57 -0.80 33.81
C THR A 56 11.05 -0.81 32.37
N ALA A 57 10.91 -1.96 31.70
CA ALA A 57 11.19 -2.10 30.27
C ALA A 57 10.32 -1.15 29.44
N LEU A 58 9.01 -1.17 29.63
CA LEU A 58 8.11 -0.27 28.89
C LEU A 58 8.45 1.21 29.11
N ALA A 59 8.77 1.63 30.34
CA ALA A 59 9.13 3.02 30.65
C ALA A 59 10.41 3.50 29.95
N GLN A 60 11.41 2.63 29.80
CA GLN A 60 12.66 2.93 29.09
C GLN A 60 12.45 2.99 27.57
N LEU A 61 11.59 2.12 27.01
CA LEU A 61 11.24 2.11 25.59
C LEU A 61 10.56 3.43 25.18
N LEU A 62 9.70 3.96 26.05
CA LEU A 62 8.97 5.22 25.85
C LEU A 62 9.85 6.47 26.07
N ALA A 63 10.95 6.34 26.82
CA ALA A 63 11.91 7.41 27.05
C ALA A 63 12.91 7.58 25.89
N THR A 64 12.92 6.66 24.91
CA THR A 64 13.83 6.70 23.77
C THR A 64 13.19 7.51 22.62
N PRO A 65 13.77 8.64 22.20
CA PRO A 65 13.24 9.42 21.09
C PRO A 65 13.44 8.69 19.75
N GLY A 66 12.35 8.25 19.12
CA GLY A 66 12.35 7.64 17.79
C GLY A 66 10.99 7.00 17.46
N ARG A 67 10.33 7.50 16.42
CA ARG A 67 9.04 6.98 15.94
C ARG A 67 9.27 5.62 15.23
N ASN A 68 8.35 4.66 15.41
CA ASN A 68 8.28 3.38 14.70
C ASN A 68 9.50 2.45 14.87
N THR A 69 9.68 1.83 16.03
CA THR A 69 10.74 0.82 16.26
C THR A 69 10.15 -0.55 16.58
N ALA A 70 10.55 -1.58 15.84
CA ALA A 70 10.30 -2.98 16.16
C ALA A 70 11.49 -3.54 16.94
N TRP A 71 11.22 -4.24 18.04
CA TRP A 71 12.21 -4.79 18.96
C TRP A 71 12.01 -6.32 18.99
N CYS A 72 13.08 -7.11 19.08
CA CYS A 72 13.01 -8.53 19.38
C CYS A 72 14.32 -8.95 20.06
N ALA A 73 14.26 -9.64 21.20
CA ALA A 73 15.44 -10.22 21.81
C ALA A 73 15.27 -11.74 21.90
N SER A 74 16.33 -12.46 21.49
CA SER A 74 16.48 -13.89 21.74
C SER A 74 16.76 -14.14 23.23
N LEU A 75 16.23 -15.25 23.76
CA LEU A 75 16.33 -15.67 25.16
C LEU A 75 17.75 -16.14 25.58
N ALA A 76 18.75 -15.97 24.72
CA ALA A 76 20.01 -16.73 24.82
C ALA A 76 21.11 -16.13 25.69
N ASP A 77 21.15 -14.83 25.97
CA ASP A 77 22.25 -14.28 26.79
C ASP A 77 21.78 -13.30 27.87
N LYS A 78 22.09 -13.64 29.14
CA LYS A 78 21.99 -12.71 30.27
C LYS A 78 23.10 -11.65 30.12
N PRO A 79 22.78 -10.35 30.03
CA PRO A 79 23.82 -9.33 29.99
C PRO A 79 24.56 -9.26 31.33
N ASN A 80 25.89 -9.23 31.29
CA ASN A 80 26.73 -8.93 32.45
C ASN A 80 26.40 -7.54 33.01
N ALA A 81 26.17 -7.48 34.32
CA ALA A 81 25.53 -6.36 35.01
C ALA A 81 26.36 -5.06 35.15
N SER A 82 27.55 -4.96 34.54
CA SER A 82 28.49 -3.87 34.83
C SER A 82 28.71 -2.84 33.71
N GLU A 83 28.13 -2.99 32.51
CA GLU A 83 28.36 -2.05 31.39
C GLU A 83 27.10 -1.58 30.63
N SER A 84 25.89 -1.90 31.10
CA SER A 84 24.66 -1.69 30.32
C SER A 84 24.03 -0.30 30.50
N ARG A 85 24.28 0.62 29.55
CA ARG A 85 23.35 1.73 29.28
C ARG A 85 22.05 1.16 28.69
N GLY A 86 20.94 1.26 29.43
CA GLY A 86 19.57 1.33 28.90
C GLY A 86 19.09 0.17 28.02
N VAL A 87 19.41 -1.09 28.36
CA VAL A 87 18.98 -2.26 27.57
C VAL A 87 17.71 -2.87 28.16
N LEU A 88 16.63 -2.90 27.37
CA LEU A 88 15.40 -3.63 27.67
C LEU A 88 15.65 -5.13 27.50
N ALA A 89 15.52 -5.93 28.56
CA ALA A 89 15.34 -7.36 28.44
C ALA A 89 13.84 -7.68 28.32
N VAL A 90 13.38 -8.00 27.11
CA VAL A 90 12.02 -8.49 26.84
C VAL A 90 12.17 -9.89 26.24
N PRO A 91 11.51 -10.94 26.77
CA PRO A 91 11.62 -12.31 26.26
C PRO A 91 10.85 -12.53 24.95
N ALA A 92 10.34 -11.47 24.30
CA ALA A 92 9.55 -11.53 23.08
C ALA A 92 9.69 -10.24 22.25
N PRO A 93 9.41 -10.28 20.94
CA PRO A 93 9.34 -9.08 20.13
C PRO A 93 8.30 -8.06 20.63
N VAL A 94 8.66 -6.78 20.54
CA VAL A 94 7.82 -5.60 20.79
C VAL A 94 7.76 -4.79 19.51
N TYR A 95 6.60 -4.75 18.87
CA TYR A 95 6.37 -3.89 17.72
C TYR A 95 5.73 -2.58 18.18
N THR A 96 6.16 -1.46 17.61
CA THR A 96 5.58 -0.15 17.88
C THR A 96 5.07 0.52 16.62
N PHE A 97 3.82 0.99 16.68
CA PHE A 97 3.19 1.74 15.61
C PHE A 97 2.62 3.04 16.13
N ASP A 98 2.60 4.07 15.28
CA ASP A 98 1.78 5.26 15.49
C ASP A 98 0.30 4.89 15.35
N SER A 99 -0.52 5.15 16.37
CA SER A 99 -1.97 4.86 16.32
C SER A 99 -2.71 5.58 15.19
N ARG A 100 -2.28 6.79 14.81
CA ARG A 100 -2.92 7.52 13.69
C ARG A 100 -2.68 6.75 12.39
N ALA A 101 -1.46 6.24 12.22
CA ALA A 101 -1.11 5.40 11.09
C ALA A 101 -1.85 4.06 11.12
N LEU A 102 -2.01 3.41 12.29
CA LEU A 102 -2.78 2.17 12.40
C LEU A 102 -4.26 2.32 12.02
N HIS A 103 -4.83 3.51 12.19
CA HIS A 103 -6.19 3.79 11.72
C HIS A 103 -6.26 3.71 10.18
N LEU A 104 -5.24 4.25 9.49
CA LEU A 104 -5.15 4.24 8.02
C LEU A 104 -5.04 2.83 7.44
N CYS A 105 -4.45 1.87 8.17
CA CYS A 105 -4.32 0.50 7.69
C CYS A 105 -5.53 -0.40 8.01
N GLY A 106 -6.63 0.14 8.58
CA GLY A 106 -7.86 -0.63 8.86
C GLY A 106 -7.78 -1.54 10.09
N GLY A 107 -6.87 -1.29 11.03
CA GLY A 107 -6.73 -2.07 12.27
C GLY A 107 -5.80 -3.28 12.17
N LEU A 108 -5.85 -4.19 13.14
CA LEU A 108 -4.95 -5.35 13.25
C LEU A 108 -5.74 -6.66 13.16
N ASP A 109 -5.17 -7.65 12.47
CA ASP A 109 -5.79 -8.97 12.32
C ASP A 109 -5.22 -9.94 13.35
N THR A 110 -6.01 -10.22 14.39
CA THR A 110 -5.62 -11.08 15.51
C THR A 110 -5.56 -12.56 15.15
N ALA A 111 -5.88 -12.95 13.91
CA ALA A 111 -5.73 -14.33 13.44
C ALA A 111 -4.28 -14.67 13.07
N PHE A 112 -3.37 -13.70 13.04
CA PHE A 112 -1.94 -13.91 12.84
C PHE A 112 -1.21 -14.12 14.16
N SER A 113 -0.06 -14.82 14.12
CA SER A 113 0.91 -14.75 15.22
C SER A 113 1.38 -13.30 15.42
N LEU A 114 1.98 -13.00 16.59
CA LEU A 114 2.46 -11.64 16.86
C LEU A 114 3.49 -11.15 15.82
N PRO A 115 4.47 -11.96 15.39
CA PRO A 115 5.38 -11.58 14.30
C PRO A 115 4.64 -11.35 12.97
N ALA A 116 3.75 -12.25 12.56
CA ALA A 116 3.01 -12.12 11.31
C ALA A 116 2.06 -10.92 11.30
N LEU A 117 1.42 -10.62 12.44
CA LEU A 117 0.58 -9.44 12.61
C LEU A 117 1.38 -8.15 12.41
N ALA A 118 2.60 -8.09 12.91
CA ALA A 118 3.45 -6.92 12.76
C ALA A 118 3.92 -6.72 11.33
N VAL A 119 4.30 -7.80 10.66
CA VAL A 119 4.68 -7.79 9.24
C VAL A 119 3.48 -7.40 8.36
N ASP A 120 2.30 -7.94 8.63
CA ASP A 120 1.04 -7.56 7.97
C ASP A 120 0.68 -6.07 8.17
N ALA A 121 0.84 -5.56 9.39
CA ALA A 121 0.62 -4.15 9.69
C ALA A 121 1.62 -3.25 8.95
N GLN A 122 2.91 -3.62 8.95
CA GLN A 122 3.94 -2.88 8.20
C GLN A 122 3.65 -2.87 6.71
N TRP A 123 3.22 -3.99 6.14
CA TRP A 123 2.79 -4.08 4.75
C TRP A 123 1.66 -3.09 4.46
N ARG A 124 0.57 -3.16 5.22
CA ARG A 124 -0.61 -2.31 4.99
C ARG A 124 -0.33 -0.82 5.22
N LEU A 125 0.53 -0.48 6.16
CA LEU A 125 1.00 0.89 6.37
C LEU A 125 1.81 1.39 5.16
N THR A 126 2.69 0.55 4.65
CA THR A 126 3.47 0.84 3.44
C THR A 126 2.54 1.03 2.25
N ALA A 127 1.57 0.13 2.07
CA ALA A 127 0.56 0.24 1.02
C ALA A 127 -0.31 1.49 1.16
N ALA A 128 -0.61 1.94 2.37
CA ALA A 128 -1.31 3.20 2.63
C ALA A 128 -0.45 4.47 2.40
N GLY A 129 0.80 4.31 1.98
CA GLY A 129 1.73 5.42 1.74
C GLY A 129 2.29 6.06 3.00
N VAL A 130 2.23 5.36 4.15
CA VAL A 130 2.87 5.81 5.38
C VAL A 130 4.34 5.44 5.32
N PRO A 131 5.27 6.41 5.42
CA PRO A 131 6.70 6.12 5.41
C PRO A 131 7.08 5.27 6.64
N GLY A 132 7.40 4.00 6.41
CA GLY A 132 7.91 3.09 7.42
C GLY A 132 9.44 3.06 7.39
N GLU A 133 10.07 3.22 8.56
CA GLU A 133 11.50 2.96 8.73
C GLU A 133 11.66 1.70 9.58
N GLN A 134 12.28 0.67 9.02
CA GLN A 134 12.64 -0.52 9.80
C GLN A 134 14.00 -0.25 10.46
N ARG A 135 14.00 0.07 11.75
CA ARG A 135 15.24 0.26 12.51
C ARG A 135 15.60 -1.01 13.27
N THR A 136 16.73 -1.61 12.92
CA THR A 136 17.43 -2.61 13.74
C THR A 136 18.35 -1.90 14.72
N THR A 137 18.41 -2.34 15.97
CA THR A 137 19.31 -1.78 16.98
C THR A 137 20.34 -2.84 17.37
N THR A 138 21.59 -2.45 17.59
CA THR A 138 22.68 -3.36 17.97
C THR A 138 22.48 -4.07 19.31
N LEU A 139 21.57 -3.58 20.15
CA LEU A 139 21.16 -4.20 21.42
C LEU A 139 20.15 -5.35 21.24
N LEU A 140 19.67 -5.53 20.02
CA LEU A 140 18.69 -6.52 19.59
C LEU A 140 19.27 -7.18 18.35
N GLU A 141 20.17 -8.13 18.53
CA GLU A 141 20.53 -9.07 17.47
C GLU A 141 19.30 -9.93 17.15
N ALA A 142 18.38 -9.35 16.39
CA ALA A 142 17.27 -10.05 15.80
C ALA A 142 17.19 -9.59 14.35
N GLY A 143 17.40 -10.53 13.44
CA GLY A 143 17.06 -10.36 12.05
C GLY A 143 15.56 -10.10 11.88
N THR A 144 15.17 -9.86 10.64
CA THR A 144 13.77 -9.87 10.21
C THR A 144 13.04 -11.08 10.81
N PRO A 145 11.82 -10.93 11.39
CA PRO A 145 11.12 -12.06 11.97
C PRO A 145 11.01 -13.20 10.96
N ASP A 146 11.49 -14.38 11.35
CA ASP A 146 11.40 -15.60 10.55
C ASP A 146 9.99 -16.16 10.69
N LEU A 147 9.10 -15.79 9.76
CA LEU A 147 7.75 -16.33 9.70
C LEU A 147 7.78 -17.69 9.00
N ASP A 148 6.89 -18.59 9.38
CA ASP A 148 6.68 -19.79 8.59
C ASP A 148 6.09 -19.45 7.21
N THR A 149 6.25 -20.34 6.24
CA THR A 149 5.76 -20.12 4.87
C THR A 149 4.25 -19.93 4.82
N VAL A 150 3.47 -20.57 5.70
CA VAL A 150 2.00 -20.44 5.72
C VAL A 150 1.60 -19.02 6.11
N GLU A 151 2.27 -18.42 7.10
CA GLU A 151 2.04 -17.04 7.52
C GLU A 151 2.41 -16.05 6.41
N TYR A 152 3.53 -16.24 5.72
CA TYR A 152 3.88 -15.44 4.55
C TYR A 152 2.80 -15.53 3.46
N LEU A 153 2.34 -16.73 3.12
CA LEU A 153 1.29 -16.94 2.13
C LEU A 153 -0.03 -16.26 2.54
N ARG A 154 -0.40 -16.33 3.83
CA ARG A 154 -1.60 -15.64 4.34
C ARG A 154 -1.49 -14.11 4.23
N ILE A 155 -0.32 -13.54 4.51
CA ILE A 155 -0.07 -12.10 4.35
C ILE A 155 -0.16 -11.69 2.88
N LEU A 156 0.44 -12.48 1.97
CA LEU A 156 0.33 -12.23 0.52
C LEU A 156 -1.11 -12.31 0.04
N THR A 157 -1.83 -13.38 0.40
CA THR A 157 -3.22 -13.58 -0.02
C THR A 157 -4.14 -12.48 0.50
N LYS A 158 -3.88 -11.98 1.71
CA LYS A 158 -4.65 -10.88 2.29
C LYS A 158 -4.35 -9.55 1.61
N ASN A 159 -3.10 -9.24 1.28
CA ASN A 159 -2.72 -7.86 0.97
C ASN A 159 -2.41 -7.59 -0.51
N LEU A 160 -2.21 -8.61 -1.34
CA LEU A 160 -1.97 -8.44 -2.77
C LEU A 160 -3.25 -8.60 -3.58
N SER A 161 -3.31 -7.97 -4.75
CA SER A 161 -4.35 -8.22 -5.73
C SER A 161 -4.29 -9.66 -6.26
N PRO A 162 -5.43 -10.30 -6.57
CA PRO A 162 -5.45 -11.67 -7.12
C PRO A 162 -4.60 -11.84 -8.39
N ALA A 163 -4.53 -10.81 -9.23
CA ALA A 163 -3.68 -10.81 -10.42
C ALA A 163 -2.20 -10.92 -10.05
N TYR A 164 -1.71 -10.09 -9.12
CA TYR A 164 -0.32 -10.13 -8.70
C TYR A 164 0.02 -11.38 -7.87
N GLN A 165 -0.95 -11.89 -7.09
CA GLN A 165 -0.82 -13.18 -6.42
C GLN A 165 -0.57 -14.31 -7.43
N LEU A 166 -1.29 -14.35 -8.55
CA LEU A 166 -1.12 -15.38 -9.57
C LEU A 166 0.30 -15.39 -10.16
N GLU A 167 0.84 -14.20 -10.47
CA GLU A 167 2.19 -14.04 -11.02
C GLU A 167 3.25 -14.67 -10.12
N PHE A 168 3.12 -14.51 -8.81
CA PHE A 168 4.09 -14.98 -7.82
C PHE A 168 3.83 -16.40 -7.30
N LEU A 169 2.59 -16.72 -6.96
CA LEU A 169 2.24 -17.98 -6.31
C LEU A 169 2.36 -19.17 -7.26
N THR A 170 2.21 -18.97 -8.57
CA THR A 170 2.30 -20.06 -9.56
C THR A 170 3.68 -20.76 -9.54
N PRO A 171 4.81 -20.05 -9.74
CA PRO A 171 6.13 -20.67 -9.63
C PRO A 171 6.40 -21.18 -8.21
N LEU A 172 5.97 -20.46 -7.17
CA LEU A 172 6.19 -20.85 -5.77
C LEU A 172 5.49 -22.16 -5.41
N PHE A 173 4.20 -22.34 -5.76
CA PHE A 173 3.47 -23.57 -5.47
C PHE A 173 4.01 -24.76 -6.27
N THR A 174 4.49 -24.50 -7.50
CA THR A 174 5.20 -25.52 -8.27
C THR A 174 6.43 -25.99 -7.51
N ALA A 175 7.27 -25.06 -7.02
CA ALA A 175 8.47 -25.38 -6.24
C ALA A 175 8.15 -26.09 -4.92
N LEU A 176 7.16 -25.59 -4.18
CA LEU A 176 6.76 -26.15 -2.88
C LEU A 176 6.38 -27.62 -3.01
N ILE A 177 5.68 -27.99 -4.08
CA ILE A 177 5.28 -29.38 -4.30
C ILE A 177 6.46 -30.20 -4.85
N ASP A 178 7.15 -29.69 -5.86
CA ASP A 178 8.13 -30.44 -6.64
C ASP A 178 9.46 -30.65 -5.90
N HIS A 179 9.97 -29.63 -5.21
CA HIS A 179 11.28 -29.66 -4.55
C HIS A 179 11.37 -30.77 -3.48
N PRO A 180 10.42 -30.90 -2.52
CA PRO A 180 10.49 -31.97 -1.53
C PRO A 180 10.31 -33.36 -2.15
N LEU A 181 9.49 -33.49 -3.19
CA LEU A 181 9.26 -34.77 -3.87
C LEU A 181 10.55 -35.25 -4.55
N ARG A 182 11.20 -34.40 -5.35
CA ARG A 182 12.44 -34.73 -6.06
C ARG A 182 13.60 -35.05 -5.13
N ASN A 183 13.71 -34.32 -4.02
CA ASN A 183 14.81 -34.47 -3.07
C ASN A 183 14.56 -35.52 -1.99
N SER A 184 13.37 -36.14 -1.96
CA SER A 184 13.04 -37.17 -0.98
C SER A 184 13.79 -38.49 -1.17
N GLY A 185 14.37 -38.71 -2.37
CA GLY A 185 15.02 -39.97 -2.72
C GLY A 185 14.06 -41.16 -2.87
N VAL A 186 12.74 -40.92 -2.82
CA VAL A 186 11.70 -41.93 -3.02
C VAL A 186 11.18 -41.85 -4.46
N ASP A 187 11.00 -43.00 -5.11
CA ASP A 187 10.26 -43.07 -6.36
C ASP A 187 8.77 -42.84 -6.09
N THR A 188 8.36 -41.57 -6.08
CA THR A 188 6.98 -41.16 -5.84
C THR A 188 6.02 -41.63 -6.94
N ALA A 189 6.53 -42.08 -8.11
CA ALA A 189 5.70 -42.73 -9.12
C ALA A 189 5.16 -44.09 -8.65
N ALA A 190 5.73 -44.69 -7.60
CA ALA A 190 5.17 -45.87 -6.94
C ALA A 190 3.83 -45.60 -6.23
N LEU A 191 3.49 -44.34 -5.97
CA LEU A 191 2.18 -43.95 -5.43
C LEU A 191 1.08 -43.90 -6.51
N ASP A 192 1.45 -43.88 -7.79
CA ASP A 192 0.51 -43.94 -8.91
C ASP A 192 0.09 -45.39 -9.16
N LEU A 193 -0.82 -45.89 -8.31
CA LEU A 193 -1.34 -47.26 -8.38
C LEU A 193 -2.09 -47.55 -9.70
N ALA A 194 -2.50 -46.52 -10.44
CA ALA A 194 -3.16 -46.68 -11.73
C ALA A 194 -2.17 -46.98 -12.86
N ARG A 195 -0.97 -46.39 -12.82
CA ARG A 195 0.10 -46.64 -13.81
C ARG A 195 1.09 -47.73 -13.38
N ARG A 196 1.24 -47.93 -12.08
CA ARG A 196 2.11 -48.94 -11.47
C ARG A 196 1.31 -49.67 -10.40
N PRO A 197 0.42 -50.60 -10.77
CA PRO A 197 -0.23 -51.47 -9.79
C PRO A 197 0.88 -52.15 -8.99
N GLY A 198 0.88 -51.95 -7.68
CA GLY A 198 1.96 -52.36 -6.79
C GLY A 198 2.25 -53.86 -6.88
N ASN A 199 3.44 -54.25 -6.44
CA ASN A 199 3.76 -55.66 -6.24
C ASN A 199 3.22 -56.09 -4.86
N ASP A 200 2.28 -57.02 -4.82
CA ASP A 200 1.70 -57.55 -3.57
C ASP A 200 2.77 -58.14 -2.61
N ALA A 201 3.96 -58.46 -3.12
CA ALA A 201 5.09 -58.92 -2.31
C ALA A 201 5.74 -57.83 -1.43
N GLU A 202 5.54 -56.55 -1.74
CA GLU A 202 6.03 -55.41 -0.98
C GLU A 202 4.87 -54.50 -0.56
N PRO A 203 4.13 -54.86 0.51
CA PRO A 203 2.87 -54.19 0.87
C PRO A 203 3.05 -52.78 1.47
N LEU A 204 4.29 -52.33 1.71
CA LEU A 204 4.60 -51.09 2.42
C LEU A 204 5.58 -50.25 1.61
N LEU A 205 5.20 -49.00 1.33
CA LEU A 205 6.09 -47.97 0.80
C LEU A 205 6.49 -47.03 1.93
N HIS A 206 7.78 -46.99 2.25
CA HIS A 206 8.32 -46.05 3.23
C HIS A 206 8.58 -44.70 2.58
N VAL A 207 7.88 -43.67 3.07
CA VAL A 207 8.02 -42.29 2.59
C VAL A 207 8.51 -41.40 3.73
N PRO A 208 9.63 -40.67 3.56
CA PRO A 208 10.05 -39.65 4.51
C PRO A 208 8.94 -38.63 4.81
N SER A 209 8.85 -38.19 6.06
CA SER A 209 7.88 -37.18 6.48
C SER A 209 8.05 -35.84 5.75
N THR A 210 9.26 -35.54 5.27
CA THR A 210 9.60 -34.34 4.50
C THR A 210 9.13 -34.41 3.05
N THR A 211 8.84 -35.58 2.49
CA THR A 211 8.44 -35.74 1.08
C THR A 211 7.19 -34.95 0.72
N PHE A 212 6.26 -34.78 1.67
CA PHE A 212 5.00 -34.06 1.46
C PHE A 212 4.91 -32.75 2.25
N SER A 213 6.04 -32.23 2.75
CA SER A 213 6.05 -31.01 3.57
C SER A 213 5.43 -29.82 2.83
N GLY A 214 5.76 -29.61 1.55
CA GLY A 214 5.18 -28.52 0.78
C GLY A 214 3.71 -28.73 0.42
N ALA A 215 3.27 -29.97 0.18
CA ALA A 215 1.84 -30.27 0.03
C ALA A 215 1.06 -30.00 1.32
N GLN A 216 1.67 -30.25 2.48
CA GLN A 216 1.10 -29.89 3.78
C GLN A 216 1.01 -28.37 3.95
N VAL A 217 2.04 -27.60 3.57
CA VAL A 217 2.01 -26.12 3.57
C VAL A 217 0.84 -25.60 2.73
N VAL A 218 0.66 -26.11 1.50
CA VAL A 218 -0.45 -25.71 0.62
C VAL A 218 -1.80 -26.06 1.24
N ARG A 219 -1.94 -27.25 1.84
CA ARG A 219 -3.15 -27.66 2.54
C ARG A 219 -3.48 -26.73 3.71
N ASP A 220 -2.49 -26.44 4.56
CA ASP A 220 -2.67 -25.63 5.76
C ASP A 220 -3.00 -24.17 5.40
N TRP A 221 -2.33 -23.63 4.37
CA TRP A 221 -2.69 -22.34 3.78
C TRP A 221 -4.12 -22.35 3.22
N SER A 222 -4.50 -23.37 2.44
CA SER A 222 -5.85 -23.46 1.84
C SER A 222 -6.95 -23.49 2.90
N ALA A 223 -6.72 -24.16 4.03
CA ALA A 223 -7.64 -24.21 5.16
C ALA A 223 -7.80 -22.85 5.85
N SER A 224 -6.79 -21.96 5.73
CA SER A 224 -6.80 -20.62 6.30
C SER A 224 -7.46 -19.56 5.42
N LEU A 225 -7.86 -19.89 4.18
CA LEU A 225 -8.44 -18.95 3.22
C LEU A 225 -9.84 -18.46 3.61
N ALA A 226 -10.57 -19.24 4.41
CA ALA A 226 -11.92 -18.89 4.83
C ALA A 226 -11.95 -17.53 5.55
N GLY A 227 -12.68 -16.57 4.97
CA GLY A 227 -12.81 -15.21 5.51
C GLY A 227 -11.66 -14.24 5.13
N LEU A 228 -10.64 -14.67 4.38
CA LEU A 228 -9.62 -13.77 3.86
C LEU A 228 -10.14 -12.87 2.73
N GLU A 229 -11.17 -13.29 1.98
CA GLU A 229 -11.74 -12.51 0.86
C GLU A 229 -12.19 -11.11 1.31
N SER A 230 -13.08 -11.04 2.31
CA SER A 230 -13.54 -9.76 2.88
C SER A 230 -12.40 -8.89 3.43
N ARG A 231 -11.33 -9.52 3.93
CA ARG A 231 -10.14 -8.82 4.45
C ARG A 231 -9.25 -8.32 3.32
N ASN A 232 -9.17 -9.05 2.22
CA ASN A 232 -8.47 -8.66 1.01
C ASN A 232 -9.17 -7.47 0.36
N GLU A 233 -10.49 -7.51 0.20
CA GLU A 233 -11.26 -6.37 -0.29
C GLU A 233 -11.01 -5.11 0.54
N ALA A 234 -11.07 -5.22 1.88
CA ALA A 234 -10.78 -4.10 2.77
C ALA A 234 -9.32 -3.60 2.67
N ALA A 235 -8.36 -4.50 2.53
CA ALA A 235 -6.94 -4.15 2.40
C ALA A 235 -6.64 -3.47 1.06
N LEU A 236 -7.19 -3.98 -0.04
CA LEU A 236 -7.05 -3.41 -1.38
C LEU A 236 -7.74 -2.05 -1.47
N ALA A 237 -8.92 -1.92 -0.86
CA ALA A 237 -9.62 -0.64 -0.81
C ALA A 237 -8.83 0.42 -0.03
N ALA A 238 -8.02 0.03 0.97
CA ALA A 238 -7.19 0.93 1.77
C ALA A 238 -5.80 1.19 1.19
N ALA A 239 -5.37 0.38 0.21
CA ALA A 239 -4.10 0.55 -0.44
C ALA A 239 -4.10 1.83 -1.29
N ARG A 240 -3.05 2.63 -1.13
CA ARG A 240 -2.80 3.86 -1.89
C ARG A 240 -1.65 3.73 -2.86
N ILE A 241 -0.73 2.81 -2.60
CA ILE A 241 0.37 2.48 -3.49
C ILE A 241 -0.02 1.21 -4.26
N PRO A 242 0.03 1.23 -5.60
CA PRO A 242 -0.21 0.04 -6.41
C PRO A 242 0.78 -1.09 -6.08
N ASP A 243 0.33 -2.35 -6.12
CA ASP A 243 1.13 -3.54 -5.75
C ASP A 243 2.54 -3.55 -6.37
N ARG A 244 2.63 -3.29 -7.68
CA ARG A 244 3.89 -3.27 -8.46
C ARG A 244 4.85 -2.15 -8.07
N ARG A 245 4.37 -1.17 -7.32
CA ARG A 245 5.14 -0.01 -6.84
C ARG A 245 5.29 -0.02 -5.32
N LEU A 246 4.83 -1.08 -4.64
CA LEU A 246 5.01 -1.24 -3.21
C LEU A 246 6.50 -1.31 -2.88
N PRO A 247 7.02 -0.41 -2.02
CA PRO A 247 8.38 -0.50 -1.52
C PRO A 247 8.64 -1.85 -0.82
N TYR A 248 9.84 -2.39 -1.01
CA TYR A 248 10.32 -3.63 -0.36
C TYR A 248 9.52 -4.90 -0.67
N VAL A 249 8.62 -4.87 -1.67
CA VAL A 249 7.87 -6.07 -2.09
C VAL A 249 8.82 -7.17 -2.57
N ALA A 250 9.84 -6.84 -3.37
CA ALA A 250 10.84 -7.79 -3.83
C ALA A 250 11.56 -8.49 -2.66
N ASP A 251 12.05 -7.71 -1.70
CA ASP A 251 12.71 -8.24 -0.49
C ASP A 251 11.77 -9.14 0.33
N PHE A 252 10.47 -8.81 0.37
CA PHE A 252 9.48 -9.65 1.04
C PHE A 252 9.29 -10.97 0.30
N LEU A 253 9.13 -10.93 -1.03
CA LEU A 253 8.98 -12.12 -1.86
C LEU A 253 10.21 -13.04 -1.76
N ASP A 254 11.41 -12.45 -1.68
CA ASP A 254 12.66 -13.19 -1.43
C ASP A 254 12.63 -13.96 -0.10
N ARG A 255 12.10 -13.34 0.96
CA ARG A 255 11.93 -14.01 2.26
C ARG A 255 10.92 -15.15 2.19
N VAL A 256 9.86 -15.03 1.38
CA VAL A 256 8.90 -16.13 1.21
C VAL A 256 9.58 -17.34 0.58
N TRP A 257 10.35 -17.14 -0.51
CA TRP A 257 11.15 -18.19 -1.13
C TRP A 257 12.16 -18.82 -0.17
N ALA A 258 12.85 -17.98 0.61
CA ALA A 258 13.80 -18.46 1.61
C ALA A 258 13.12 -19.31 2.70
N SER A 259 11.95 -18.88 3.20
CA SER A 259 11.18 -19.62 4.21
C SER A 259 10.73 -20.99 3.70
N ALA A 260 10.46 -21.11 2.40
CA ALA A 260 10.07 -22.36 1.76
C ALA A 260 11.24 -23.34 1.58
N GLY A 261 12.48 -22.93 1.89
CA GLY A 261 13.67 -23.76 1.76
C GLY A 261 14.08 -24.05 0.31
N ILE A 262 13.55 -23.30 -0.66
CA ILE A 262 13.83 -23.50 -2.09
C ILE A 262 15.15 -22.82 -2.46
N PRO A 263 16.10 -23.52 -3.10
CA PRO A 263 17.36 -22.93 -3.55
C PRO A 263 17.15 -21.83 -4.61
N THR A 264 17.97 -20.78 -4.57
CA THR A 264 17.92 -19.66 -5.53
C THR A 264 18.00 -20.13 -6.99
N SER A 265 18.84 -21.14 -7.29
CA SER A 265 18.95 -21.67 -8.66
C SER A 265 17.66 -22.29 -9.19
N GLU A 266 16.88 -22.93 -8.32
CA GLU A 266 15.60 -23.54 -8.69
C GLU A 266 14.51 -22.47 -8.84
N ARG A 267 14.52 -21.48 -7.93
CA ARG A 267 13.72 -20.28 -8.07
C ARG A 267 13.97 -19.62 -9.42
N ASP A 268 15.20 -19.23 -9.74
CA ASP A 268 15.56 -18.53 -10.99
C ASP A 268 15.09 -19.30 -12.23
N PHE A 269 15.23 -20.63 -12.22
CA PHE A 269 14.74 -21.50 -13.28
C PHE A 269 13.21 -21.42 -13.43
N LEU A 270 12.46 -21.53 -12.32
CA LEU A 270 11.00 -21.46 -12.34
C LEU A 270 10.50 -20.06 -12.71
N GLU A 271 11.12 -19.00 -12.18
CA GLU A 271 10.78 -17.62 -12.54
C GLU A 271 10.96 -17.38 -14.05
N THR A 272 12.01 -17.96 -14.65
CA THR A 272 12.24 -17.93 -16.10
C THR A 272 11.20 -18.77 -16.86
N ALA A 273 10.87 -19.97 -16.37
CA ALA A 273 9.91 -20.87 -17.01
C ALA A 273 8.47 -20.29 -17.00
N PHE A 274 8.14 -19.50 -15.98
CA PHE A 274 6.85 -18.81 -15.85
C PHE A 274 6.90 -17.34 -16.28
N ALA A 275 7.91 -16.92 -17.05
CA ALA A 275 8.07 -15.54 -17.51
C ALA A 275 6.88 -15.00 -18.31
N ASP A 276 6.11 -15.85 -18.99
CA ASP A 276 4.89 -15.43 -19.72
C ASP A 276 3.74 -15.05 -18.78
N ILE A 277 3.73 -15.59 -17.56
CA ILE A 277 2.76 -15.25 -16.52
C ILE A 277 3.27 -14.06 -15.70
N ARG A 278 4.58 -14.04 -15.41
CA ARG A 278 5.22 -12.95 -14.65
C ARG A 278 5.35 -11.71 -15.51
N ARG A 279 4.64 -10.66 -15.16
CA ARG A 279 4.63 -9.43 -15.95
C ARG A 279 5.68 -8.42 -15.44
N ASP A 280 6.71 -8.87 -14.71
CA ASP A 280 7.67 -7.99 -14.01
C ASP A 280 8.52 -7.15 -14.98
N HIS A 281 8.71 -7.65 -16.20
CA HIS A 281 9.44 -6.97 -17.26
C HIS A 281 8.55 -6.01 -18.07
N GLU A 282 7.25 -5.97 -17.78
CA GLU A 282 6.29 -5.14 -18.51
C GLU A 282 6.24 -3.73 -17.95
N PRO A 283 6.07 -2.71 -18.81
CA PRO A 283 5.93 -1.34 -18.32
C PRO A 283 4.78 -1.20 -17.34
N SER A 284 5.07 -0.60 -16.19
CA SER A 284 4.08 -0.23 -15.17
C SER A 284 3.72 1.25 -15.20
N ILE A 285 4.45 2.05 -15.99
CA ILE A 285 4.25 3.49 -16.15
C ILE A 285 3.87 3.77 -17.59
N ALA A 286 2.76 4.49 -17.79
CA ALA A 286 2.35 5.00 -19.08
C ALA A 286 2.37 6.52 -19.08
N PHE A 287 3.15 7.10 -19.99
CA PHE A 287 3.11 8.51 -20.30
C PHE A 287 2.06 8.78 -21.39
N ALA A 288 1.23 9.78 -21.20
CA ALA A 288 0.32 10.29 -22.23
C ALA A 288 0.77 11.69 -22.65
N VAL A 289 1.11 11.85 -23.93
CA VAL A 289 1.63 13.11 -24.51
C VAL A 289 1.17 13.22 -25.95
N ALA A 290 0.56 14.35 -26.34
CA ALA A 290 0.22 14.61 -27.74
C ALA A 290 1.49 14.79 -28.57
N GLY A 291 1.54 14.18 -29.76
CA GLY A 291 2.64 14.35 -30.70
C GLY A 291 2.86 15.81 -31.10
N SER A 292 1.78 16.60 -31.21
CA SER A 292 1.83 18.03 -31.55
C SER A 292 2.36 18.95 -30.44
N ASP A 293 2.32 18.54 -29.17
CA ASP A 293 2.76 19.36 -28.04
C ASP A 293 4.27 19.25 -27.81
N THR A 294 5.01 20.13 -28.49
CA THR A 294 6.48 20.17 -28.41
C THR A 294 7.03 20.43 -27.00
N ALA A 295 6.32 21.21 -26.17
CA ALA A 295 6.79 21.53 -24.81
C ALA A 295 6.60 20.35 -23.87
N ALA A 296 5.41 19.73 -23.89
CA ALA A 296 5.14 18.51 -23.15
C ALA A 296 6.05 17.36 -23.62
N ARG A 297 6.32 17.26 -24.91
CA ARG A 297 7.23 16.25 -25.47
C ARG A 297 8.67 16.44 -25.00
N ALA A 298 9.18 17.67 -24.98
CA ALA A 298 10.51 17.97 -24.45
C ALA A 298 10.62 17.62 -22.96
N ARG A 299 9.57 17.92 -22.18
CA ARG A 299 9.49 17.58 -20.75
C ARG A 299 9.43 16.07 -20.52
N PHE A 300 8.60 15.35 -21.29
CA PHE A 300 8.57 13.88 -21.29
C PHE A 300 9.96 13.29 -21.56
N THR A 301 10.66 13.73 -22.59
CA THR A 301 12.01 13.22 -22.92
C THR A 301 12.99 13.44 -21.77
N ARG A 302 12.95 14.61 -21.11
CA ARG A 302 13.77 14.88 -19.91
C ARG A 302 13.44 13.94 -18.75
N ILE A 303 12.17 13.63 -18.52
CA ILE A 303 11.76 12.73 -17.43
C ILE A 303 12.14 11.28 -17.79
N ALA A 304 11.82 10.83 -19.01
CA ALA A 304 12.03 9.46 -19.46
C ALA A 304 13.51 9.05 -19.52
N THR A 305 14.43 10.00 -19.72
CA THR A 305 15.88 9.74 -19.74
C THR A 305 16.44 9.42 -18.35
N GLU A 306 15.77 9.85 -17.28
CA GLU A 306 16.16 9.58 -15.88
C GLU A 306 15.50 8.31 -15.31
N ILE A 307 14.67 7.63 -16.11
CA ILE A 307 13.92 6.45 -15.68
C ILE A 307 14.52 5.21 -16.35
N HIS A 308 15.07 4.32 -15.53
CA HIS A 308 15.72 3.07 -15.93
C HIS A 308 14.79 1.86 -15.79
N GLU A 309 13.54 2.01 -16.21
CA GLU A 309 12.54 0.93 -16.23
C GLU A 309 11.73 0.98 -17.53
N PRO A 310 11.06 -0.12 -17.92
CA PRO A 310 10.24 -0.14 -19.11
C PRO A 310 9.09 0.87 -19.03
N LEU A 311 8.82 1.59 -20.13
CA LEU A 311 7.84 2.66 -20.21
C LEU A 311 6.86 2.44 -21.35
N TYR A 312 5.59 2.77 -21.12
CA TYR A 312 4.63 3.02 -22.20
C TYR A 312 4.56 4.51 -22.54
N LEU A 313 4.31 4.78 -23.81
CA LEU A 313 4.00 6.09 -24.34
C LEU A 313 2.72 5.98 -25.18
N TRP A 314 1.70 6.73 -24.77
CA TRP A 314 0.45 6.91 -25.47
C TRP A 314 0.41 8.26 -26.15
N ASP A 315 0.17 8.26 -27.47
CA ASP A 315 -0.15 9.47 -28.21
C ASP A 315 -1.66 9.50 -28.50
N PRO A 316 -2.43 10.42 -27.90
CA PRO A 316 -3.87 10.49 -28.10
C PRO A 316 -4.27 10.95 -29.52
N GLU A 317 -3.37 11.58 -30.28
CA GLU A 317 -3.67 12.09 -31.62
C GLU A 317 -3.65 10.96 -32.66
N SER A 318 -2.59 10.15 -32.63
CA SER A 318 -2.48 8.95 -33.47
C SER A 318 -3.23 7.74 -32.90
N LYS A 319 -3.56 7.78 -31.60
CA LYS A 319 -4.11 6.64 -30.82
C LYS A 319 -3.18 5.43 -30.83
N GLU A 320 -1.88 5.67 -30.90
CA GLU A 320 -0.86 4.64 -30.89
C GLU A 320 -0.23 4.49 -29.50
N LEU A 321 -0.01 3.23 -29.11
CA LEU A 321 0.74 2.87 -27.93
C LEU A 321 2.13 2.40 -28.36
N SER A 322 3.16 3.02 -27.80
CA SER A 322 4.55 2.64 -27.96
C SER A 322 5.16 2.21 -26.63
N GLU A 323 6.19 1.37 -26.67
CA GLU A 323 6.93 0.91 -25.50
C GLU A 323 8.43 1.13 -25.65
N ARG A 324 9.13 1.30 -24.52
CA ARG A 324 10.59 1.30 -24.42
C ARG A 324 10.98 0.33 -23.31
N GLY A 325 12.08 -0.41 -23.50
CA GLY A 325 12.69 -1.20 -22.44
C GLY A 325 13.32 -0.35 -21.33
N ALA A 326 14.04 -1.02 -20.42
CA ALA A 326 14.70 -0.38 -19.28
C ALA A 326 15.91 0.50 -19.65
N ASP A 327 16.49 0.30 -20.84
CA ASP A 327 17.54 1.17 -21.36
C ASP A 327 16.95 2.54 -21.73
N PRO A 328 17.35 3.63 -21.04
CA PRO A 328 16.78 4.94 -21.31
C PRO A 328 17.16 5.51 -22.68
N THR A 329 18.23 4.99 -23.29
CA THR A 329 18.74 5.43 -24.60
C THR A 329 18.07 4.73 -25.77
N ALA A 330 17.36 3.61 -25.51
CA ALA A 330 16.64 2.89 -26.54
C ALA A 330 15.46 3.70 -27.08
N PRO A 331 15.17 3.62 -28.40
CA PRO A 331 14.01 4.27 -28.97
C PRO A 331 12.71 3.59 -28.50
N PHE A 332 11.63 4.36 -28.45
CA PHE A 332 10.28 3.80 -28.33
C PHE A 332 9.92 3.07 -29.62
N GLN A 333 9.33 1.88 -29.49
CA GLN A 333 8.86 1.04 -30.58
C GLN A 333 7.34 0.80 -30.42
N PRO A 334 6.61 0.40 -31.47
CA PRO A 334 5.21 0.00 -31.31
C PRO A 334 5.07 -1.04 -30.21
N ALA A 335 4.11 -0.85 -29.30
CA ALA A 335 3.91 -1.76 -28.18
C ALA A 335 3.57 -3.16 -28.68
N ARG A 336 4.13 -4.18 -28.02
CA ARG A 336 3.84 -5.59 -28.36
C ARG A 336 2.41 -5.99 -28.01
N ARG A 337 1.79 -5.26 -27.07
CA ARG A 337 0.45 -5.50 -26.56
C ARG A 337 -0.57 -4.51 -27.13
N THR A 338 -1.83 -4.96 -27.18
CA THR A 338 -2.95 -4.07 -27.42
C THR A 338 -3.13 -3.13 -26.22
N LEU A 339 -3.75 -1.97 -26.44
CA LEU A 339 -4.03 -1.03 -25.36
C LEU A 339 -4.80 -1.68 -24.20
N ALA A 340 -5.81 -2.49 -24.50
CA ALA A 340 -6.61 -3.16 -23.47
C ALA A 340 -5.76 -4.07 -22.56
N SER A 341 -4.82 -4.82 -23.15
CA SER A 341 -3.92 -5.71 -22.41
C SER A 341 -2.81 -4.95 -21.68
N ALA A 342 -2.35 -3.82 -22.23
CA ALA A 342 -1.37 -2.96 -21.57
C ALA A 342 -1.96 -2.26 -20.33
N VAL A 343 -3.23 -1.82 -20.38
CA VAL A 343 -3.90 -1.16 -19.25
C VAL A 343 -3.91 -2.02 -17.98
N GLU A 344 -3.94 -3.35 -18.12
CA GLU A 344 -3.85 -4.27 -16.98
C GLU A 344 -2.51 -4.19 -16.21
N THR A 345 -1.45 -3.69 -16.84
CA THR A 345 -0.10 -3.61 -16.24
C THR A 345 0.23 -2.21 -15.73
N ILE A 346 -0.53 -1.19 -16.18
CA ILE A 346 -0.30 0.21 -15.85
C ILE A 346 -0.68 0.45 -14.38
N ALA A 347 0.34 0.64 -13.56
CA ALA A 347 0.21 1.08 -12.17
C ALA A 347 0.18 2.60 -12.06
N VAL A 348 0.81 3.31 -13.00
CA VAL A 348 0.90 4.78 -12.99
C VAL A 348 0.62 5.34 -14.37
N THR A 349 -0.34 6.27 -14.45
CA THR A 349 -0.62 7.05 -15.66
C THR A 349 -0.14 8.48 -15.47
N TYR A 350 0.83 8.90 -16.28
CA TYR A 350 1.41 10.24 -16.25
C TYR A 350 0.94 11.06 -17.44
N ILE A 351 0.05 12.02 -17.20
CA ILE A 351 -0.61 12.83 -18.22
C ILE A 351 0.13 14.17 -18.34
N LEU A 352 0.77 14.44 -19.48
CA LEU A 352 1.43 15.73 -19.73
C LEU A 352 0.56 16.65 -20.58
N ASN A 353 0.13 17.76 -19.97
CA ASN A 353 -0.63 18.84 -20.64
C ASN A 353 -1.80 18.35 -21.51
N LEU A 354 -2.46 17.29 -21.07
CA LEU A 354 -3.57 16.66 -21.77
C LEU A 354 -4.78 16.55 -20.84
N PRO A 355 -5.99 16.56 -21.41
CA PRO A 355 -7.18 16.28 -20.64
C PRO A 355 -7.27 14.78 -20.32
N ALA A 356 -7.82 14.42 -19.17
CA ALA A 356 -8.04 13.02 -18.79
C ALA A 356 -8.85 12.23 -19.82
N ARG A 357 -9.78 12.88 -20.54
CA ARG A 357 -10.56 12.26 -21.64
C ARG A 357 -9.69 11.73 -22.79
N ALA A 358 -8.49 12.27 -22.97
CA ALA A 358 -7.54 11.77 -23.97
C ALA A 358 -6.87 10.45 -23.54
N VAL A 359 -7.09 10.03 -22.28
CA VAL A 359 -6.52 8.84 -21.66
C VAL A 359 -7.66 7.98 -21.08
N PRO A 360 -8.30 7.13 -21.90
CA PRO A 360 -9.56 6.46 -21.57
C PRO A 360 -9.55 5.63 -20.28
N TRP A 361 -8.39 5.14 -19.85
CA TRP A 361 -8.25 4.29 -18.67
C TRP A 361 -7.95 5.05 -17.37
N SER A 362 -7.59 6.34 -17.45
CA SER A 362 -7.12 7.13 -16.30
C SER A 362 -8.16 7.26 -15.17
N GLY A 363 -9.45 7.06 -15.45
CA GLY A 363 -10.49 7.09 -14.43
C GLY A 363 -10.52 5.86 -13.51
N ASN A 364 -10.03 4.72 -13.98
CA ASN A 364 -10.31 3.41 -13.35
C ASN A 364 -9.06 2.61 -12.99
N HIS A 365 -7.86 3.04 -13.42
CA HIS A 365 -6.64 2.24 -13.30
C HIS A 365 -5.46 3.04 -12.76
N GLY A 366 -4.92 2.56 -11.64
CA GLY A 366 -3.65 3.02 -11.07
C GLY A 366 -3.64 4.48 -10.62
N VAL A 367 -2.46 4.94 -10.20
CA VAL A 367 -2.24 6.32 -9.76
C VAL A 367 -2.14 7.24 -10.97
N VAL A 368 -2.89 8.34 -10.96
CA VAL A 368 -2.86 9.35 -12.02
C VAL A 368 -2.05 10.56 -11.60
N ILE A 369 -1.02 10.89 -12.36
CA ILE A 369 -0.23 12.11 -12.19
C ILE A 369 -0.55 13.05 -13.35
N ALA A 370 -1.13 14.21 -13.06
CA ALA A 370 -1.35 15.26 -14.05
C ALA A 370 -0.23 16.28 -13.98
N ASP A 371 0.56 16.38 -15.05
CA ASP A 371 1.61 17.37 -15.19
C ASP A 371 1.16 18.50 -16.09
N VAL A 372 0.87 19.63 -15.47
CA VAL A 372 0.42 20.85 -16.12
C VAL A 372 1.53 21.91 -16.17
N ALA A 373 2.77 21.56 -15.83
CA ALA A 373 3.87 22.53 -15.73
C ALA A 373 4.24 23.20 -17.07
N THR A 374 3.85 22.62 -18.21
CA THR A 374 4.02 23.25 -19.54
C THR A 374 2.75 23.97 -20.01
N ALA A 375 1.65 23.87 -19.27
CA ALA A 375 0.34 24.42 -19.63
C ALA A 375 0.23 25.90 -19.22
N ASN A 376 -0.37 26.73 -20.08
CA ASN A 376 -0.82 28.06 -19.68
C ASN A 376 -2.28 28.01 -19.20
N LEU A 377 -2.48 27.50 -17.98
CA LEU A 377 -3.82 27.29 -17.42
C LEU A 377 -4.64 28.58 -17.36
N THR A 378 -4.04 29.68 -16.95
CA THR A 378 -4.73 30.97 -16.86
C THR A 378 -5.25 31.42 -18.22
N ALA A 379 -4.46 31.29 -19.29
CA ALA A 379 -4.93 31.60 -20.64
C ALA A 379 -6.05 30.64 -21.08
N MET A 380 -5.92 29.36 -20.76
CA MET A 380 -6.86 28.30 -21.16
C MET A 380 -8.28 28.51 -20.59
N VAL A 381 -8.40 28.98 -19.35
CA VAL A 381 -9.71 29.20 -18.70
C VAL A 381 -10.18 30.66 -18.70
N ARG A 382 -9.37 31.60 -19.20
CA ARG A 382 -9.69 33.05 -19.19
C ARG A 382 -11.02 33.37 -19.86
N THR A 383 -11.39 32.63 -20.90
CA THR A 383 -12.62 32.81 -21.69
C THR A 383 -13.81 32.05 -21.13
N ASP A 384 -13.58 31.16 -20.17
CA ASP A 384 -14.51 30.13 -19.69
C ASP A 384 -14.97 30.40 -18.24
N TRP A 385 -14.64 31.58 -17.69
CA TRP A 385 -14.96 31.93 -16.31
C TRP A 385 -16.17 32.90 -16.27
N VAL A 386 -17.38 32.35 -16.26
CA VAL A 386 -18.60 33.12 -16.00
C VAL A 386 -19.49 32.38 -15.01
N GLY A 387 -19.50 32.82 -13.75
CA GLY A 387 -20.44 32.35 -12.73
C GLY A 387 -20.84 33.49 -11.80
N VAL A 388 -22.14 33.75 -11.66
CA VAL A 388 -22.74 34.79 -10.79
C VAL A 388 -22.72 34.37 -9.31
N THR A 389 -22.61 33.06 -9.05
CA THR A 389 -22.39 32.45 -7.74
C THR A 389 -21.10 31.64 -7.84
N GLY A 390 -20.08 31.99 -7.05
CA GLY A 390 -18.67 31.60 -7.25
C GLY A 390 -18.30 30.13 -7.09
N THR A 391 -19.18 29.20 -7.48
CA THR A 391 -19.00 27.74 -7.43
C THR A 391 -19.23 27.05 -8.77
N GLU A 392 -19.67 27.76 -9.83
CA GLU A 392 -19.93 27.16 -11.14
C GLU A 392 -18.87 27.61 -12.16
N SER A 393 -17.97 26.69 -12.52
CA SER A 393 -17.07 26.84 -13.66
C SER A 393 -17.84 26.57 -14.95
N VAL A 394 -18.24 27.62 -15.68
CA VAL A 394 -19.06 27.49 -16.90
C VAL A 394 -18.21 27.68 -18.16
N GLY A 395 -17.73 26.58 -18.74
CA GLY A 395 -17.03 26.58 -20.02
C GLY A 395 -16.38 25.24 -20.37
N ALA A 396 -16.13 24.99 -21.65
CA ALA A 396 -15.63 23.70 -22.12
C ALA A 396 -14.21 23.39 -21.57
N ASN A 397 -13.32 24.37 -21.56
CA ASN A 397 -11.95 24.22 -21.05
C ASN A 397 -11.94 24.08 -19.53
N ALA A 398 -12.83 24.80 -18.83
CA ALA A 398 -12.95 24.69 -17.39
C ALA A 398 -13.51 23.31 -16.97
N SER A 399 -14.51 22.78 -17.69
CA SER A 399 -15.00 21.40 -17.48
C SER A 399 -13.88 20.38 -17.69
N VAL A 400 -13.14 20.50 -18.79
CA VAL A 400 -12.05 19.58 -19.13
C VAL A 400 -10.93 19.61 -18.09
N LEU A 401 -10.56 20.80 -17.60
CA LEU A 401 -9.62 20.94 -16.50
C LEU A 401 -10.16 20.28 -15.23
N ASN A 402 -11.40 20.56 -14.85
CA ASN A 402 -12.03 20.00 -13.65
C ASN A 402 -12.09 18.48 -13.68
N GLU A 403 -12.37 17.88 -14.83
CA GLU A 403 -12.37 16.43 -14.98
C GLU A 403 -10.97 15.84 -14.78
N THR A 404 -9.95 16.49 -15.33
CA THR A 404 -8.56 16.08 -15.15
C THR A 404 -8.14 16.20 -13.69
N LEU A 405 -8.51 17.30 -13.03
CA LEU A 405 -8.25 17.52 -11.61
C LEU A 405 -9.07 16.60 -10.70
N THR A 406 -10.23 16.13 -11.14
CA THR A 406 -11.04 15.13 -10.41
C THR A 406 -10.34 13.78 -10.43
N VAL A 407 -9.70 13.43 -11.56
CA VAL A 407 -9.02 12.14 -11.68
C VAL A 407 -7.56 12.13 -11.26
N ALA A 408 -6.90 13.28 -11.10
CA ALA A 408 -5.47 13.31 -10.81
C ALA A 408 -5.17 13.04 -9.33
N ASP A 409 -4.54 11.93 -8.97
CA ASP A 409 -4.03 11.68 -7.61
C ASP A 409 -2.96 12.68 -7.19
N ARG A 410 -2.19 13.19 -8.17
CA ARG A 410 -1.19 14.23 -7.97
C ARG A 410 -1.15 15.19 -9.15
N VAL A 411 -0.93 16.47 -8.88
CA VAL A 411 -0.78 17.52 -9.88
C VAL A 411 0.61 18.16 -9.77
N ILE A 412 1.31 18.32 -10.90
CA ILE A 412 2.60 19.01 -10.96
C ILE A 412 2.43 20.33 -11.72
N THR A 413 2.93 21.40 -11.12
CA THR A 413 2.78 22.78 -11.59
C THR A 413 4.14 23.45 -11.76
N ALA A 414 4.24 24.45 -12.64
CA ALA A 414 5.48 25.13 -12.97
C ALA A 414 5.96 26.07 -11.87
N ASP A 415 5.03 26.78 -11.24
CA ASP A 415 5.32 27.85 -10.30
C ASP A 415 4.22 28.00 -9.24
N THR A 416 4.45 28.89 -8.28
CA THR A 416 3.55 29.14 -7.16
C THR A 416 2.20 29.70 -7.63
N ALA A 417 2.18 30.55 -8.66
CA ALA A 417 0.94 31.13 -9.15
C ALA A 417 0.03 30.07 -9.78
N GLN A 418 0.62 29.16 -10.56
CA GLN A 418 -0.09 28.02 -11.14
C GLN A 418 -0.54 27.04 -10.06
N ARG A 419 0.30 26.77 -9.05
CA ARG A 419 -0.05 25.94 -7.89
C ARG A 419 -1.28 26.50 -7.17
N ASP A 420 -1.29 27.79 -6.86
CA ASP A 420 -2.39 28.42 -6.14
C ASP A 420 -3.69 28.42 -6.97
N PHE A 421 -3.57 28.61 -8.29
CA PHE A 421 -4.70 28.45 -9.20
C PHE A 421 -5.28 27.03 -9.17
N VAL A 422 -4.43 26.00 -9.25
CA VAL A 422 -4.86 24.59 -9.19
C VAL A 422 -5.51 24.26 -7.85
N LEU A 423 -4.95 24.75 -6.73
CA LEU A 423 -5.55 24.57 -5.40
C LEU A 423 -6.93 25.25 -5.31
N GLY A 424 -7.08 26.45 -5.88
CA GLY A 424 -8.38 27.11 -5.99
C GLY A 424 -9.40 26.29 -6.79
N ALA A 425 -8.99 25.70 -7.92
CA ALA A 425 -9.84 24.83 -8.73
C ALA A 425 -10.22 23.53 -8.01
N LEU A 426 -9.27 22.88 -7.33
CA LEU A 426 -9.52 21.70 -6.50
C LEU A 426 -10.48 22.00 -5.35
N SER A 427 -10.31 23.16 -4.69
CA SER A 427 -11.26 23.64 -3.66
C SER A 427 -12.67 23.83 -4.23
N GLY A 428 -12.78 24.41 -5.43
CA GLY A 428 -14.07 24.62 -6.11
C GLY A 428 -14.77 23.31 -6.48
N ASN A 429 -14.00 22.25 -6.73
CA ASN A 429 -14.49 20.90 -6.99
C ASN A 429 -14.74 20.08 -5.70
N TYR A 430 -14.68 20.70 -4.53
CA TYR A 430 -14.84 20.06 -3.21
C TYR A 430 -13.83 18.93 -2.95
N ARG A 431 -12.64 19.02 -3.56
CA ARG A 431 -11.58 18.02 -3.48
C ARG A 431 -10.47 18.35 -2.47
N LEU A 432 -10.74 19.34 -1.61
CA LEU A 432 -9.85 19.75 -0.53
C LEU A 432 -10.64 19.70 0.78
N ASP A 433 -10.63 18.55 1.46
CA ASP A 433 -11.04 18.47 2.86
C ASP A 433 -9.84 18.75 3.79
N GLN A 434 -9.99 19.75 4.65
CA GLN A 434 -8.99 20.12 5.64
C GLN A 434 -8.64 18.97 6.59
N ASN A 435 -9.62 18.13 6.95
CA ASN A 435 -9.39 17.00 7.86
C ASN A 435 -8.59 15.86 7.20
N THR A 436 -8.63 15.78 5.87
CA THR A 436 -8.00 14.71 5.09
C THR A 436 -6.50 14.94 4.90
N TYR A 437 -6.07 16.21 4.93
CA TYR A 437 -4.66 16.60 4.76
C TYR A 437 -4.07 17.27 6.02
N ASP A 438 -4.59 16.94 7.21
CA ASP A 438 -4.07 17.48 8.47
C ASP A 438 -2.57 17.22 8.67
N ASP A 439 -2.01 16.13 8.12
CA ASP A 439 -0.59 15.83 8.20
C ASP A 439 0.26 16.49 7.09
N ASP A 440 -0.37 17.02 6.03
CA ASP A 440 0.26 17.82 4.96
C ASP A 440 -0.46 19.15 4.77
N HIS A 441 -0.25 20.07 5.72
CA HIS A 441 -0.79 21.42 5.67
C HIS A 441 -0.38 22.21 4.41
N SER A 442 0.70 21.81 3.74
CA SER A 442 1.17 22.44 2.52
C SER A 442 0.52 21.87 1.25
N LEU A 443 -0.23 20.77 1.35
CA LEU A 443 -0.83 20.06 0.22
C LEU A 443 0.19 19.70 -0.87
N THR A 444 1.48 19.59 -0.53
CA THR A 444 2.56 19.31 -1.49
C THR A 444 2.48 17.87 -2.00
N SER A 445 1.87 16.95 -1.24
CA SER A 445 1.57 15.60 -1.67
C SER A 445 0.54 15.55 -2.81
N LEU A 446 -0.38 16.53 -2.84
CA LEU A 446 -1.44 16.64 -3.85
C LEU A 446 -1.03 17.55 -5.02
N VAL A 447 -0.49 18.74 -4.74
CA VAL A 447 -0.04 19.70 -5.76
C VAL A 447 1.41 20.07 -5.51
N ALA A 448 2.30 19.52 -6.34
CA ALA A 448 3.72 19.81 -6.30
C ALA A 448 4.10 20.96 -7.24
N GLN A 449 5.00 21.81 -6.79
CA GLN A 449 5.60 22.88 -7.59
C GLN A 449 6.97 22.45 -8.09
N GLU A 450 7.28 22.77 -9.35
CA GLU A 450 8.55 22.49 -9.97
C GLU A 450 9.02 23.61 -10.91
N ASN A 451 9.99 24.38 -10.46
CA ASN A 451 10.53 25.54 -11.19
C ASN A 451 11.49 25.10 -12.33
N GLY A 452 10.96 24.54 -13.42
CA GLY A 452 11.72 24.18 -14.64
C GLY A 452 12.58 22.91 -14.54
N GLY A 453 12.59 22.25 -13.38
CA GLY A 453 13.24 20.97 -13.12
C GLY A 453 12.44 19.75 -13.60
N ILE A 454 12.73 18.58 -13.00
CA ILE A 454 11.97 17.31 -13.10
C ILE A 454 11.95 16.53 -11.76
N ALA A 455 12.38 17.16 -10.66
CA ALA A 455 12.55 16.48 -9.38
C ALA A 455 11.21 16.04 -8.74
N ALA A 456 10.17 16.85 -8.83
CA ALA A 456 8.83 16.51 -8.34
C ALA A 456 8.19 15.43 -9.23
N ALA A 457 8.42 15.48 -10.54
CA ALA A 457 8.01 14.42 -11.47
C ALA A 457 8.64 13.07 -11.12
N LEU A 458 9.96 13.03 -10.94
CA LEU A 458 10.68 11.81 -10.58
C LEU A 458 10.29 11.30 -9.19
N ALA A 459 10.10 12.20 -8.21
CA ALA A 459 9.63 11.80 -6.88
C ALA A 459 8.24 11.16 -6.93
N ALA A 460 7.32 11.74 -7.71
CA ALA A 460 5.97 11.19 -7.88
C ALA A 460 5.96 9.82 -8.58
N LEU A 461 6.84 9.62 -9.56
CA LEU A 461 6.96 8.35 -10.28
C LEU A 461 7.64 7.26 -9.45
N ARG A 462 8.62 7.61 -8.62
CA ARG A 462 9.33 6.68 -7.72
C ARG A 462 8.46 6.23 -6.55
N SER A 463 7.57 7.09 -6.07
CA SER A 463 6.65 6.79 -4.97
C SER A 463 5.25 7.26 -5.33
N PRO A 464 4.56 6.55 -6.24
CA PRO A 464 3.21 6.89 -6.65
C PRO A 464 2.24 6.52 -5.54
N VAL A 465 1.39 7.47 -5.16
CA VAL A 465 0.41 7.31 -4.07
C VAL A 465 -0.91 7.92 -4.51
N HIS A 466 -2.01 7.19 -4.32
CA HIS A 466 -3.36 7.72 -4.50
C HIS A 466 -3.65 8.87 -3.54
N ALA A 467 -4.45 9.84 -3.99
CA ALA A 467 -4.94 10.90 -3.11
C ALA A 467 -5.86 10.31 -2.03
N TYR A 468 -5.82 10.86 -0.81
CA TYR A 468 -6.58 10.33 0.32
C TYR A 468 -8.10 10.24 0.06
N GLU A 469 -8.68 11.22 -0.65
CA GLU A 469 -10.13 11.26 -0.92
C GLU A 469 -10.62 10.23 -1.95
N ARG A 470 -9.71 9.61 -2.71
CA ARG A 470 -10.05 8.58 -3.70
C ARG A 470 -10.09 7.18 -3.11
N VAL A 471 -9.54 7.01 -1.92
CA VAL A 471 -9.55 5.74 -1.21
C VAL A 471 -10.93 5.57 -0.61
N GLU A 472 -11.71 4.60 -1.09
CA GLU A 472 -13.06 4.33 -0.56
C GLU A 472 -13.05 3.95 0.94
N THR A 473 -11.87 3.72 1.52
CA THR A 473 -11.70 3.41 2.94
C THR A 473 -11.48 4.66 3.78
N THR A 474 -12.54 5.41 3.98
CA THR A 474 -13.03 5.58 5.34
C THR A 474 -14.47 6.06 5.24
N GLN A 475 -15.41 5.12 5.36
CA GLN A 475 -16.55 5.48 6.20
C GLN A 475 -15.91 5.90 7.53
N LEU A 476 -15.88 7.20 7.81
CA LEU A 476 -15.88 7.66 9.19
C LEU A 476 -16.95 6.82 9.86
N TYR A 477 -16.55 5.90 10.74
CA TYR A 477 -17.49 5.08 11.48
C TYR A 477 -18.33 6.03 12.34
N GLU A 478 -19.42 6.54 11.78
CA GLU A 478 -20.59 6.86 12.56
C GLU A 478 -21.10 5.51 13.09
N GLU A 479 -20.96 5.29 14.40
CA GLU A 479 -21.56 4.11 15.04
C GLU A 479 -23.05 4.02 14.69
N PRO A 480 -23.53 2.90 14.13
CA PRO A 480 -24.95 2.71 13.91
C PRO A 480 -25.63 2.45 15.27
N GLY A 481 -26.49 3.38 15.72
CA GLY A 481 -27.51 3.04 16.73
C GLY A 481 -27.82 4.01 17.87
N LYS A 482 -27.29 5.24 17.93
CA LYS A 482 -27.71 6.21 18.98
C LYS A 482 -28.67 7.28 18.44
N PRO A 483 -29.90 7.44 19.00
CA PRO A 483 -30.78 8.55 18.71
C PRO A 483 -30.21 9.82 19.36
N GLY A 484 -29.24 10.43 18.68
CA GLY A 484 -28.49 11.54 19.24
C GLY A 484 -27.37 12.05 18.33
N ALA A 485 -27.42 11.76 17.03
CA ALA A 485 -26.48 12.30 16.04
C ALA A 485 -26.33 13.81 16.25
N ARG A 486 -25.11 14.24 16.59
CA ARG A 486 -24.77 15.67 16.67
C ARG A 486 -24.82 16.21 15.25
N LYS A 487 -25.97 16.78 14.91
CA LYS A 487 -26.20 17.61 13.73
C LYS A 487 -25.08 18.65 13.65
N HIS A 488 -24.25 18.59 12.60
CA HIS A 488 -23.27 19.61 12.27
C HIS A 488 -23.87 21.02 12.48
N PRO A 489 -23.31 21.86 13.37
CA PRO A 489 -23.85 23.20 13.64
C PRO A 489 -23.83 24.09 12.39
N HIS A 490 -22.87 23.86 11.49
CA HIS A 490 -22.67 24.66 10.29
C HIS A 490 -23.70 24.36 9.18
N LEU A 491 -24.13 23.10 9.04
CA LEU A 491 -25.20 22.69 8.11
C LEU A 491 -26.58 23.24 8.51
N ARG A 492 -26.86 23.37 9.82
CA ARG A 492 -28.11 24.00 10.29
C ARG A 492 -28.17 25.50 10.04
N ARG A 493 -27.04 26.20 9.99
CA ARG A 493 -26.99 27.65 9.72
C ARG A 493 -27.19 27.93 8.23
N ALA A 494 -26.57 27.13 7.37
CA ALA A 494 -26.77 27.18 5.91
C ALA A 494 -28.22 26.83 5.52
N LEU A 495 -28.78 25.75 6.10
CA LEU A 495 -30.16 25.32 5.80
C LEU A 495 -31.23 26.22 6.42
N ARG A 496 -30.98 26.89 7.56
CA ARG A 496 -31.90 27.92 8.08
C ARG A 496 -31.84 29.22 7.27
N GLY A 497 -30.67 29.58 6.74
CA GLY A 497 -30.53 30.69 5.80
C GLY A 497 -31.39 30.47 4.56
N LEU A 498 -31.25 29.30 3.92
CA LEU A 498 -32.01 28.89 2.73
C LEU A 498 -33.54 28.76 2.99
N ALA A 499 -33.94 28.26 4.16
CA ALA A 499 -35.36 28.18 4.52
C ALA A 499 -35.99 29.54 4.85
N SER A 500 -35.19 30.54 5.24
CA SER A 500 -35.67 31.90 5.51
C SER A 500 -35.82 32.75 4.24
N THR A 501 -34.95 32.53 3.24
CA THR A 501 -35.10 33.14 1.91
C THR A 501 -36.28 32.55 1.14
N LEU A 502 -36.48 31.24 1.18
CA LEU A 502 -37.62 30.59 0.50
C LEU A 502 -39.00 30.86 1.14
N LYS A 503 -39.05 31.31 2.40
CA LYS A 503 -40.30 31.78 3.04
C LYS A 503 -40.61 33.26 2.79
N GLY A 504 -39.64 34.04 2.30
CA GLY A 504 -39.82 35.45 1.94
C GLY A 504 -40.47 35.66 0.57
N GLU A 505 -40.40 34.68 -0.32
CA GLU A 505 -40.92 34.77 -1.71
C GLU A 505 -42.29 34.09 -1.92
N ARG A 506 -42.98 33.73 -0.83
CA ARG A 506 -44.41 33.40 -0.85
C ARG A 506 -45.18 34.37 0.04
N LYS A 507 -45.24 35.63 -0.39
CA LYS A 507 -46.36 36.55 -0.14
C LYS A 507 -46.50 37.51 -1.31
#